data_AF-A0A968MZP5-F1
#
_entry.id   AF-A0A968MZP5-F1
#
_cell.length_a   1.000
_cell.length_b   1.000
_cell.length_c   1.000
_cell.angle_alpha   90.00
_cell.angle_beta   90.00
_cell.angle_gamma   90.00
#
_symmetry.space_group_name_H-M   'P 1'
#
loop_
_entity.id
_entity.type
_entity.pdbx_description
1 polymer ?
#
loop_
_entity_poly.entity_id
_entity_poly.type
_entity_poly.pdbx_seq_one_letter_code
_entity_poly.pdbx_strand_id
1 'polypeptide(L)'
;MVLFYKKYFGDWILNKINKKAIYDELKRQLDFFLSHGFIITHFDSHQNIHIIPEVFVIFEKLKTEYNLNIPTRFPYETLKFYNYKFSNFKRLVILNTLTSISKIRLSSVTPIKTIGGDFYNNNNPFKTFNFVLKNLNQNTVYEMAVHPGYYSETILKYDPYAKERETELNFLKMYTKKDFKSRVCILSFNQALQT
;
A
#
# COMPACT_ATOMS: atom_id res chain seq x y z
N MET A 1 -12.96 0.91 7.49
CA MET A 1 -12.04 0.92 6.33
C MET A 1 -12.72 0.70 4.97
N VAL A 2 -13.76 -0.16 4.84
CA VAL A 2 -14.44 -0.46 3.55
C VAL A 2 -15.30 0.69 2.99
N LEU A 3 -15.71 1.66 3.82
CA LEU A 3 -16.65 2.72 3.43
C LEU A 3 -16.06 3.82 2.55
N PHE A 4 -14.76 4.09 2.64
CA PHE A 4 -14.15 5.26 2.01
C PHE A 4 -13.68 4.94 0.58
N TYR A 5 -13.16 3.73 0.33
CA TYR A 5 -12.89 3.23 -1.03
C TYR A 5 -14.14 3.24 -1.93
N LYS A 6 -15.33 2.96 -1.37
CA LYS A 6 -16.60 3.05 -2.10
C LYS A 6 -16.92 4.46 -2.60
N LYS A 7 -16.58 5.49 -1.82
CA LYS A 7 -16.89 6.88 -2.16
C LYS A 7 -16.03 7.35 -3.34
N TYR A 8 -14.70 7.24 -3.24
CA TYR A 8 -13.80 7.73 -4.30
C TYR A 8 -13.88 6.90 -5.58
N PHE A 9 -14.07 5.59 -5.47
CA PHE A 9 -14.31 4.74 -6.64
C PHE A 9 -15.65 5.06 -7.31
N GLY A 10 -16.70 5.33 -6.52
CA GLY A 10 -17.99 5.79 -7.06
C GLY A 10 -17.89 7.17 -7.70
N ASP A 11 -17.24 8.12 -7.05
CA ASP A 11 -17.00 9.47 -7.58
C ASP A 11 -16.14 9.41 -8.85
N TRP A 12 -15.19 8.49 -8.94
CA TRP A 12 -14.44 8.23 -10.16
C TRP A 12 -15.33 7.76 -11.30
N ILE A 13 -16.13 6.71 -11.10
CA ILE A 13 -17.06 6.18 -12.12
C ILE A 13 -18.05 7.27 -12.57
N LEU A 14 -18.49 8.11 -11.64
CA LEU A 14 -19.42 9.21 -11.92
C LEU A 14 -18.72 10.48 -12.44
N ASN A 15 -17.41 10.44 -12.69
CA ASN A 15 -16.58 11.56 -13.16
C ASN A 15 -16.70 12.83 -12.28
N LYS A 16 -16.87 12.65 -10.97
CA LYS A 16 -16.97 13.73 -9.95
C LYS A 16 -15.61 14.13 -9.37
N ILE A 17 -14.53 13.48 -9.81
CA ILE A 17 -13.19 13.77 -9.33
C ILE A 17 -12.69 15.09 -9.89
N ASN A 18 -12.42 16.06 -9.00
CA ASN A 18 -11.74 17.29 -9.36
C ASN A 18 -10.23 17.07 -9.48
N LYS A 19 -9.76 16.79 -10.71
CA LYS A 19 -8.35 16.49 -11.01
C LYS A 19 -7.41 17.65 -10.63
N LYS A 20 -7.85 18.90 -10.79
CA LYS A 20 -7.05 20.07 -10.43
C LYS A 20 -6.84 20.14 -8.92
N ALA A 21 -7.90 19.96 -8.14
CA ALA A 21 -7.81 19.98 -6.69
C ALA A 21 -6.90 18.86 -6.15
N ILE A 22 -6.99 17.65 -6.73
CA ILE A 22 -6.11 16.54 -6.36
C ILE A 22 -4.66 16.86 -6.72
N TYR A 23 -4.40 17.39 -7.93
CA TYR A 23 -3.07 17.79 -8.34
C TYR A 23 -2.48 18.85 -7.39
N ASP A 24 -3.24 19.91 -7.11
CA ASP A 24 -2.80 21.01 -6.23
C ASP A 24 -2.48 20.49 -4.82
N GLU A 25 -3.28 19.56 -4.29
CA GLU A 25 -3.06 18.94 -2.97
C GLU A 25 -1.83 18.01 -2.96
N LEU A 26 -1.71 17.09 -3.92
CA LEU A 26 -0.57 16.17 -4.00
C LEU A 26 0.74 16.93 -4.22
N LYS A 27 0.71 17.99 -5.02
CA LYS A 27 1.86 18.88 -5.21
C LYS A 27 2.27 19.53 -3.89
N ARG A 28 1.33 20.05 -3.10
CA ARG A 28 1.62 20.65 -1.78
C ARG A 28 2.23 19.65 -0.80
N GLN A 29 1.73 18.41 -0.77
CA GLN A 29 2.32 17.36 0.06
C GLN A 29 3.77 17.06 -0.36
N LEU A 30 4.02 16.96 -1.67
CA LEU A 30 5.37 16.75 -2.20
C LEU A 30 6.29 17.93 -1.87
N ASP A 31 5.85 19.17 -2.12
CA ASP A 31 6.58 20.40 -1.77
C ASP A 31 6.91 20.47 -0.27
N PHE A 32 5.96 20.06 0.59
CA PHE A 32 6.17 20.00 2.02
C PHE A 32 7.32 19.04 2.37
N PHE A 33 7.32 17.81 1.85
CA PHE A 33 8.41 16.87 2.13
C PHE A 33 9.76 17.36 1.59
N LEU A 34 9.79 17.86 0.36
CA LEU A 34 11.04 18.34 -0.26
C LEU A 34 11.61 19.57 0.46
N SER A 35 10.76 20.53 0.86
CA SER A 35 11.20 21.72 1.60
C SER A 35 11.77 21.41 2.98
N HIS A 36 11.45 20.26 3.56
CA HIS A 36 12.01 19.77 4.83
C HIS A 36 13.21 18.82 4.62
N GLY A 37 13.72 18.69 3.40
CA GLY A 37 14.92 17.91 3.09
C GLY A 37 14.70 16.40 3.04
N PHE A 38 13.44 15.92 2.96
CA PHE A 38 13.17 14.50 2.81
C PHE A 38 13.55 14.01 1.40
N ILE A 39 14.23 12.87 1.34
CA ILE A 39 14.49 12.15 0.10
C ILE A 39 13.28 11.26 -0.20
N ILE A 40 12.56 11.58 -1.27
CA ILE A 40 11.43 10.78 -1.71
C ILE A 40 11.95 9.52 -2.40
N THR A 41 11.51 8.36 -1.94
CA THR A 41 11.96 7.05 -2.46
C THR A 41 10.89 6.31 -3.25
N HIS A 42 9.62 6.66 -3.06
CA HIS A 42 8.46 6.07 -3.74
C HIS A 42 7.24 6.95 -3.51
N PHE A 43 6.16 6.69 -4.25
CA PHE A 43 4.84 7.24 -3.99
C PHE A 43 3.86 6.15 -3.59
N ASP A 44 3.04 6.44 -2.57
CA ASP A 44 1.88 5.66 -2.20
C ASP A 44 0.72 6.59 -1.82
N SER A 45 -0.36 6.05 -1.26
CA SER A 45 -1.43 6.87 -0.72
C SER A 45 -2.24 6.12 0.32
N HIS A 46 -2.84 6.85 1.24
CA HIS A 46 -3.84 6.30 2.14
C HIS A 46 -4.94 5.60 1.36
N GLN A 47 -5.28 4.37 1.78
CA GLN A 47 -6.29 3.50 1.14
C GLN A 47 -6.07 3.22 -0.35
N ASN A 48 -4.84 3.37 -0.84
CA ASN A 48 -4.46 3.06 -2.21
C ASN A 48 -5.21 3.86 -3.29
N ILE A 49 -5.73 5.05 -2.99
CA ILE A 49 -6.37 5.93 -4.00
C ILE A 49 -5.49 6.25 -5.21
N HIS A 50 -4.16 6.16 -5.08
CA HIS A 50 -3.19 6.38 -6.16
C HIS A 50 -3.37 5.40 -7.34
N ILE A 51 -4.04 4.27 -7.17
CA ILE A 51 -4.29 3.31 -8.27
C ILE A 51 -5.43 3.75 -9.19
N ILE A 52 -6.26 4.72 -8.77
CA ILE A 52 -7.29 5.30 -9.63
C ILE A 52 -6.58 5.96 -10.81
N PRO A 53 -6.91 5.64 -12.08
CA PRO A 53 -6.11 6.04 -13.23
C PRO A 53 -5.80 7.54 -13.32
N GLU A 54 -6.75 8.39 -12.96
CA GLU A 54 -6.65 9.85 -12.99
C GLU A 54 -5.70 10.37 -11.90
N VAL A 55 -5.74 9.74 -10.73
CA VAL A 55 -4.83 10.07 -9.62
C VAL A 55 -3.44 9.56 -9.96
N PHE A 56 -3.34 8.36 -10.54
CA PHE A 56 -2.08 7.78 -11.01
C PHE A 56 -1.37 8.68 -12.03
N VAL A 57 -2.10 9.18 -13.04
CA VAL A 57 -1.57 10.12 -14.03
C VAL A 57 -1.01 11.39 -13.38
N ILE A 58 -1.66 11.88 -12.32
CA ILE A 58 -1.18 13.03 -11.55
C ILE A 58 0.16 12.70 -10.85
N PHE A 59 0.27 11.53 -10.21
CA PHE A 59 1.54 11.10 -9.59
C PHE A 59 2.68 11.05 -10.62
N GLU A 60 2.46 10.46 -11.80
CA GLU A 60 3.49 10.37 -12.85
C GLU A 60 3.85 11.73 -13.45
N LYS A 61 2.86 12.63 -13.58
CA LYS A 61 3.10 14.02 -13.94
C LYS A 61 4.02 14.70 -12.92
N LEU A 62 3.73 14.56 -11.62
CA LEU A 62 4.57 15.13 -10.56
C LEU A 62 5.98 14.54 -10.56
N LYS A 63 6.15 13.24 -10.81
CA LYS A 63 7.49 12.66 -10.96
C LYS A 63 8.29 13.35 -12.07
N THR A 64 7.65 13.57 -13.21
CA THR A 64 8.28 14.22 -14.36
C THR A 64 8.67 15.67 -14.04
N GLU A 65 7.75 16.45 -13.45
CA GLU A 65 7.98 17.85 -13.10
C GLU A 65 9.10 18.04 -12.09
N TYR A 66 9.23 17.13 -11.13
CA TYR A 66 10.25 17.18 -10.09
C TYR A 66 11.49 16.35 -10.42
N ASN A 67 11.57 15.80 -11.64
CA ASN A 67 12.66 14.92 -12.10
C ASN A 67 12.95 13.75 -11.13
N LEU A 68 11.89 13.11 -10.63
CA LEU A 68 11.96 12.00 -9.69
C LEU A 68 11.90 10.67 -10.43
N ASN A 69 12.99 9.90 -10.37
CA ASN A 69 13.01 8.52 -10.85
C ASN A 69 12.69 7.53 -9.72
N ILE A 70 11.43 7.52 -9.29
CA ILE A 70 10.94 6.71 -8.17
C ILE A 70 9.69 5.91 -8.57
N PRO A 71 9.42 4.75 -7.94
CA PRO A 71 8.26 3.94 -8.25
C PRO A 71 7.00 4.55 -7.61
N THR A 72 5.87 4.35 -8.28
CA THR A 72 4.57 4.45 -7.62
C THR A 72 4.19 3.04 -7.17
N ARG A 73 3.81 2.91 -5.92
CA ARG A 73 3.38 1.65 -5.30
C ARG A 73 2.18 1.09 -6.06
N PHE A 74 2.13 -0.24 -6.19
CA PHE A 74 0.95 -0.93 -6.69
C PHE A 74 0.58 -2.07 -5.74
N PRO A 75 -0.58 -1.98 -5.04
CA PRO A 75 -1.06 -3.06 -4.21
C PRO A 75 -1.56 -4.21 -5.08
N TYR A 76 -0.70 -5.17 -5.40
CA TYR A 76 -1.11 -6.40 -6.07
C TYR A 76 -1.36 -7.50 -5.03
N GLU A 77 -2.63 -7.69 -4.67
CA GLU A 77 -3.04 -8.69 -3.69
C GLU A 77 -3.24 -10.06 -4.34
N THR A 78 -2.54 -11.08 -3.84
CA THR A 78 -2.62 -12.44 -4.41
C THR A 78 -3.70 -13.28 -3.71
N LEU A 79 -4.46 -14.05 -4.50
CA LEU A 79 -5.49 -14.97 -4.00
C LEU A 79 -4.94 -16.06 -3.06
N LYS A 80 -3.67 -16.42 -3.19
CA LYS A 80 -3.04 -17.58 -2.54
C LYS A 80 -2.98 -17.49 -1.01
N PHE A 81 -3.08 -16.29 -0.43
CA PHE A 81 -2.73 -16.03 0.97
C PHE A 81 -3.91 -15.69 1.89
N TYR A 82 -5.14 -15.78 1.40
CA TYR A 82 -6.31 -15.32 2.14
C TYR A 82 -7.41 -16.39 2.19
N ASN A 83 -8.01 -16.54 3.38
CA ASN A 83 -9.33 -17.14 3.53
C ASN A 83 -10.36 -16.03 3.34
N TYR A 84 -10.97 -15.94 2.15
CA TYR A 84 -11.78 -14.79 1.77
C TYR A 84 -13.16 -14.74 2.45
N LYS A 85 -13.46 -13.61 3.08
CA LYS A 85 -14.84 -13.11 3.21
C LYS A 85 -15.26 -12.47 1.87
N PHE A 86 -16.55 -12.53 1.53
CA PHE A 86 -17.09 -12.02 0.25
C PHE A 86 -16.80 -10.52 0.00
N SER A 87 -16.71 -9.70 1.06
CA SER A 87 -16.30 -8.29 0.98
C SER A 87 -14.89 -8.10 0.40
N ASN A 88 -13.99 -9.04 0.69
CA ASN A 88 -12.58 -8.94 0.30
C ASN A 88 -12.40 -9.34 -1.17
N PHE A 89 -13.25 -10.24 -1.68
CA PHE A 89 -13.29 -10.58 -3.10
C PHE A 89 -13.63 -9.38 -3.99
N LYS A 90 -14.61 -8.55 -3.59
CA LYS A 90 -14.93 -7.31 -4.31
C LYS A 90 -13.75 -6.34 -4.37
N ARG A 91 -13.05 -6.17 -3.23
CA ARG A 91 -11.85 -5.33 -3.18
C ARG A 91 -10.79 -5.82 -4.15
N LEU A 92 -10.48 -7.12 -4.14
CA LEU A 92 -9.49 -7.71 -5.04
C LEU A 92 -9.80 -7.49 -6.51
N VAL A 93 -11.05 -7.74 -6.91
CA VAL A 93 -11.46 -7.55 -8.30
C VAL A 93 -11.22 -6.11 -8.71
N ILE A 94 -11.64 -5.14 -7.88
CA ILE A 94 -11.45 -3.72 -8.19
C ILE A 94 -9.96 -3.33 -8.19
N LEU A 95 -9.18 -3.74 -7.19
CA LEU A 95 -7.75 -3.43 -7.12
C LEU A 95 -7.01 -3.99 -8.34
N ASN A 96 -7.29 -5.24 -8.72
CA ASN A 96 -6.62 -5.91 -9.83
C ASN A 96 -7.05 -5.31 -11.19
N THR A 97 -8.31 -4.93 -11.36
CA THR A 97 -8.76 -4.27 -12.61
C THR A 97 -8.14 -2.87 -12.74
N LEU A 98 -8.19 -2.04 -11.69
CA LEU A 98 -7.57 -0.72 -11.69
C LEU A 98 -6.06 -0.81 -11.93
N THR A 99 -5.39 -1.75 -11.25
CA THR A 99 -3.96 -2.01 -11.45
C THR A 99 -3.67 -2.39 -12.90
N SER A 100 -4.50 -3.24 -13.52
CA SER A 100 -4.29 -3.67 -14.91
C SER A 100 -4.46 -2.51 -15.89
N ILE A 101 -5.48 -1.67 -15.70
CA ILE A 101 -5.73 -0.47 -16.52
C ILE A 101 -4.57 0.53 -16.39
N SER A 102 -4.11 0.78 -15.15
CA SER A 102 -3.01 1.72 -14.88
C SER A 102 -1.67 1.18 -15.39
N LYS A 103 -1.43 -0.13 -15.33
CA LYS A 103 -0.25 -0.79 -15.94
C LYS A 103 -0.22 -0.69 -17.45
N ILE A 104 -1.35 -0.92 -18.12
CA ILE A 104 -1.44 -0.81 -19.59
C ILE A 104 -1.09 0.61 -20.06
N ARG A 105 -1.35 1.62 -19.22
CA ARG A 105 -1.09 3.01 -19.57
C ARG A 105 0.38 3.43 -19.51
N LEU A 106 1.30 2.71 -18.82
CA LEU A 106 2.68 3.16 -18.61
C LEU A 106 3.71 2.03 -18.41
N SER A 107 4.91 2.20 -18.99
CA SER A 107 6.01 1.23 -19.11
C SER A 107 7.02 1.18 -17.95
N SER A 108 6.94 2.10 -16.98
CA SER A 108 7.94 2.27 -15.90
C SER A 108 7.43 1.88 -14.50
N VAL A 109 6.50 0.94 -14.44
CA VAL A 109 5.91 0.45 -13.17
C VAL A 109 6.58 -0.84 -12.73
N THR A 110 7.12 -0.86 -11.51
CA THR A 110 7.56 -2.09 -10.85
C THR A 110 6.48 -2.56 -9.87
N PRO A 111 5.60 -3.50 -10.26
CA PRO A 111 4.60 -4.02 -9.34
C PRO A 111 5.26 -4.93 -8.32
N ILE A 112 5.25 -4.51 -7.05
CA ILE A 112 5.66 -5.36 -5.94
C ILE A 112 4.44 -6.17 -5.49
N LYS A 113 4.62 -7.48 -5.27
CA LYS A 113 3.53 -8.34 -4.76
C LYS A 113 3.22 -7.96 -3.33
N THR A 114 2.01 -7.49 -3.05
CA THR A 114 1.63 -7.09 -1.69
C THR A 114 1.04 -8.27 -0.94
N ILE A 115 1.58 -8.50 0.26
CA ILE A 115 1.05 -9.37 1.32
C ILE A 115 0.59 -8.42 2.43
N GLY A 116 -0.62 -8.49 2.98
CA GLY A 116 -0.90 -7.62 4.16
C GLY A 116 -2.27 -6.99 4.28
N GLY A 117 -3.01 -6.85 3.18
CA GLY A 117 -4.16 -5.94 3.12
C GLY A 117 -5.31 -6.18 4.11
N ASP A 118 -5.29 -7.24 4.93
CA ASP A 118 -6.22 -7.49 6.06
C ASP A 118 -5.57 -8.41 7.14
N PHE A 119 -4.24 -8.45 7.22
CA PHE A 119 -3.53 -9.45 8.02
C PHE A 119 -3.91 -9.45 9.50
N TYR A 120 -4.20 -8.27 10.06
CA TYR A 120 -4.47 -8.08 11.48
C TYR A 120 -5.94 -7.83 11.80
N ASN A 121 -6.81 -7.83 10.79
CA ASN A 121 -8.26 -7.94 10.96
C ASN A 121 -8.72 -9.42 11.01
N ASN A 122 -7.77 -10.34 11.20
CA ASN A 122 -7.98 -11.78 11.32
C ASN A 122 -7.77 -12.19 12.79
N ASN A 123 -8.59 -13.12 13.28
CA ASN A 123 -8.54 -13.63 14.66
C ASN A 123 -7.17 -14.25 15.05
N ASN A 124 -6.27 -14.49 14.08
CA ASN A 124 -4.91 -14.98 14.35
C ASN A 124 -3.88 -14.46 13.31
N PRO A 125 -3.32 -13.26 13.51
CA PRO A 125 -2.36 -12.67 12.58
C PRO A 125 -1.05 -13.46 12.49
N PHE A 126 -0.58 -14.02 13.61
CA PHE A 126 0.64 -14.83 13.66
C PHE A 126 0.55 -16.09 12.79
N LYS A 127 -0.57 -16.80 12.85
CA LYS A 127 -0.81 -17.99 12.03
C LYS A 127 -0.84 -17.64 10.54
N THR A 128 -1.51 -16.54 10.19
CA THR A 128 -1.59 -16.04 8.80
C THR A 128 -0.21 -15.70 8.27
N PHE A 129 0.62 -15.04 9.07
CA PHE A 129 1.98 -14.70 8.68
C PHE A 129 2.89 -15.89 8.49
N ASN A 130 2.88 -16.84 9.42
CA ASN A 130 3.64 -18.07 9.26
C ASN A 130 3.20 -18.87 8.02
N PHE A 131 1.91 -18.84 7.68
CA PHE A 131 1.44 -19.44 6.44
C PHE A 131 2.00 -18.73 5.20
N VAL A 132 1.96 -17.40 5.17
CA VAL A 132 2.50 -16.63 4.05
C VAL A 132 4.00 -16.83 3.89
N LEU A 133 4.77 -16.74 4.97
CA LEU A 133 6.23 -16.97 4.93
C LEU A 133 6.61 -18.34 4.36
N LYS A 134 5.87 -19.39 4.71
CA LYS A 134 6.10 -20.74 4.18
C LYS A 134 5.82 -20.86 2.68
N ASN A 135 5.04 -19.94 2.12
CA ASN A 135 4.56 -19.99 0.74
C ASN A 135 5.11 -18.84 -0.13
N LEU A 136 6.09 -18.07 0.38
CA LEU A 136 6.82 -17.09 -0.42
C LEU A 136 7.68 -17.80 -1.46
N ASN A 137 7.69 -17.28 -2.67
CA ASN A 137 8.58 -17.77 -3.71
C ASN A 137 9.98 -17.21 -3.46
N GLN A 138 11.01 -18.03 -3.69
CA GLN A 138 12.40 -17.57 -3.66
C GLN A 138 12.64 -16.50 -4.75
N ASN A 139 13.61 -15.61 -4.49
CA ASN A 139 14.02 -14.55 -5.43
C ASN A 139 12.87 -13.67 -5.93
N THR A 140 11.85 -13.45 -5.09
CA THR A 140 10.71 -12.60 -5.40
C THR A 140 10.58 -11.51 -4.35
N VAL A 141 10.41 -10.27 -4.78
CA VAL A 141 10.15 -9.14 -3.88
C VAL A 141 8.67 -9.12 -3.49
N TYR A 142 8.42 -9.02 -2.19
CA TYR A 142 7.10 -8.84 -1.62
C TYR A 142 7.08 -7.59 -0.75
N GLU A 143 5.96 -6.86 -0.79
CA GLU A 143 5.69 -5.73 0.08
C GLU A 143 4.73 -6.18 1.17
N MET A 144 5.08 -5.94 2.42
CA MET A 144 4.15 -6.10 3.54
C MET A 144 3.68 -4.75 4.07
N ALA A 145 2.43 -4.39 3.79
CA ALA A 145 1.83 -3.18 4.34
C ALA A 145 1.42 -3.42 5.80
N VAL A 146 1.86 -2.53 6.68
CA VAL A 146 1.64 -2.58 8.13
C VAL A 146 1.32 -1.17 8.67
N HIS A 147 0.64 -1.10 9.80
CA HIS A 147 0.23 0.12 10.50
C HIS A 147 0.63 0.04 11.99
N PRO A 148 1.92 -0.17 12.33
CA PRO A 148 2.34 -0.27 13.72
C PRO A 148 2.13 1.06 14.45
N GLY A 149 1.64 1.01 15.69
CA GLY A 149 1.45 2.20 16.51
C GLY A 149 0.92 1.86 17.90
N TYR A 150 1.10 2.80 18.82
CA TYR A 150 0.53 2.70 20.17
C TYR A 150 -0.96 3.02 20.16
N TYR A 151 -1.72 2.30 20.97
CA TYR A 151 -3.14 2.55 21.14
C TYR A 151 -3.31 3.85 21.90
N SER A 152 -4.29 4.63 21.48
CA SER A 152 -4.83 5.72 22.30
C SER A 152 -6.30 5.95 21.95
N GLU A 153 -7.08 6.33 22.95
CA GLU A 153 -8.49 6.67 22.76
C GLU A 153 -8.66 7.87 21.83
N THR A 154 -7.68 8.77 21.79
CA THR A 154 -7.65 9.89 20.85
C THR A 154 -7.56 9.41 19.41
N ILE A 155 -6.68 8.46 19.09
CA ILE A 155 -6.57 7.88 17.73
C ILE A 155 -7.84 7.10 17.38
N LEU A 156 -8.44 6.36 18.32
CA LEU A 156 -9.65 5.57 18.08
C LEU A 156 -10.83 6.44 17.57
N LYS A 157 -10.88 7.72 17.93
CA LYS A 157 -11.89 8.67 17.43
C LYS A 157 -11.78 8.92 15.92
N TYR A 158 -10.58 8.82 15.36
CA TYR A 158 -10.29 9.15 13.96
C TYR A 158 -10.01 7.91 13.10
N ASP A 159 -9.43 6.87 13.68
CA ASP A 159 -9.12 5.63 12.99
C ASP A 159 -9.70 4.43 13.76
N PRO A 160 -10.71 3.74 13.21
CA PRO A 160 -11.28 2.55 13.84
C PRO A 160 -10.28 1.39 13.94
N TYR A 161 -9.15 1.45 13.21
CA TYR A 161 -8.09 0.43 13.23
C TYR A 161 -7.06 0.64 14.35
N ALA A 162 -7.31 1.59 15.27
CA ALA A 162 -6.36 1.96 16.32
C ALA A 162 -5.93 0.79 17.23
N LYS A 163 -6.81 -0.19 17.47
CA LYS A 163 -6.54 -1.33 18.36
C LYS A 163 -5.60 -2.33 17.71
N GLU A 164 -5.79 -2.58 16.42
CA GLU A 164 -5.01 -3.52 15.63
C GLU A 164 -3.55 -3.06 15.50
N ARG A 165 -3.29 -1.75 15.48
CA ARG A 165 -1.94 -1.17 15.38
C ARG A 165 -0.95 -1.67 16.44
N GLU A 166 -1.41 -1.86 17.68
CA GLU A 166 -0.54 -2.40 18.75
C GLU A 166 -0.23 -3.87 18.54
N THR A 167 -1.19 -4.63 18.02
CA THR A 167 -0.99 -6.02 17.66
C THR A 167 0.06 -6.12 16.56
N GLU A 168 0.00 -5.24 15.54
CA GLU A 168 1.02 -5.17 14.48
C GLU A 168 2.40 -4.80 15.04
N LEU A 169 2.46 -3.79 15.91
CA LEU A 169 3.70 -3.33 16.54
C LEU A 169 4.38 -4.45 17.34
N ASN A 170 3.62 -5.13 18.20
CA ASN A 170 4.13 -6.23 19.03
C ASN A 170 4.60 -7.40 18.17
N PHE A 171 3.85 -7.71 17.12
CA PHE A 171 4.22 -8.72 16.14
C PHE A 171 5.56 -8.37 15.45
N LEU A 172 5.73 -7.14 14.94
CA LEU A 172 6.95 -6.72 14.24
C LEU A 172 8.17 -6.77 15.18
N LYS A 173 8.00 -6.37 16.45
CA LYS A 173 9.06 -6.48 17.47
C LYS A 173 9.50 -7.94 17.74
N MET A 174 8.62 -8.92 17.56
CA MET A 174 8.95 -10.33 17.77
C MET A 174 9.71 -10.94 16.58
N TYR A 175 9.34 -10.58 15.34
CA TYR A 175 9.93 -11.11 14.11
C TYR A 175 11.22 -10.40 13.68
N THR A 176 11.69 -9.36 14.38
CA THR A 176 13.05 -8.82 14.17
C THR A 176 14.16 -9.77 14.66
N LYS A 177 13.80 -10.90 15.26
CA LYS A 177 14.71 -11.94 15.75
C LYS A 177 15.35 -12.76 14.61
N LYS A 178 16.49 -13.37 14.92
CA LYS A 178 17.43 -14.07 14.01
C LYS A 178 16.77 -15.05 13.01
N ASP A 179 15.69 -15.73 13.41
CA ASP A 179 15.00 -16.75 12.60
C ASP A 179 14.20 -16.18 11.42
N PHE A 180 13.82 -14.91 11.45
CA PHE A 180 13.14 -14.24 10.34
C PHE A 180 14.15 -13.83 9.26
N LYS A 181 15.27 -13.24 9.69
CA LYS A 181 16.36 -12.80 8.80
C LYS A 181 17.05 -13.94 8.07
N SER A 182 16.93 -15.18 8.56
CA SER A 182 17.46 -16.36 7.86
C SER A 182 16.59 -16.82 6.69
N ARG A 183 15.34 -16.33 6.58
CA ARG A 183 14.38 -16.75 5.54
C ARG A 183 14.04 -15.66 4.53
N VAL A 184 14.12 -14.40 4.94
CA VAL A 184 13.79 -13.25 4.08
C VAL A 184 14.82 -12.15 4.24
N CYS A 185 15.09 -11.45 3.14
CA CYS A 185 15.86 -10.20 3.15
C CYS A 185 14.89 -9.02 3.28
N ILE A 186 15.18 -8.10 4.20
CA ILE A 186 14.42 -6.85 4.33
C ILE A 186 15.07 -5.82 3.43
N LEU A 187 14.30 -5.27 2.49
CA LEU A 187 14.75 -4.29 1.51
C LEU A 187 14.02 -2.96 1.73
N SER A 188 14.73 -1.85 1.53
CA SER A 188 14.09 -0.56 1.25
C SER A 188 13.52 -0.55 -0.17
N PHE A 189 12.65 0.42 -0.48
CA PHE A 189 12.15 0.58 -1.86
C PHE A 189 13.28 0.78 -2.86
N ASN A 190 14.31 1.57 -2.53
CA ASN A 190 15.45 1.78 -3.43
C ASN A 190 16.20 0.47 -3.71
N GLN A 191 16.36 -0.40 -2.71
CA GLN A 191 17.00 -1.70 -2.88
C GLN A 191 16.13 -2.65 -3.70
N ALA A 192 14.82 -2.68 -3.44
CA ALA A 192 13.86 -3.54 -4.12
C ALA A 192 13.71 -3.25 -5.63
N LEU A 193 14.06 -2.04 -6.08
CA LEU A 193 14.07 -1.69 -7.51
C LEU A 193 15.33 -2.14 -8.24
N GLN A 194 16.38 -2.48 -7.50
CA GLN A 194 17.68 -2.90 -8.04
C GLN A 194 17.83 -4.42 -8.10
N THR A 195 16.88 -5.17 -7.52
CA THR A 195 16.82 -6.64 -7.49
C THR A 195 16.00 -7.18 -8.65
#